data_AF-A0A9D6WGM5-F1
#
_entry.id   AF-A0A9D6WGM5-F1
#
_cell.length_a   1.000
_cell.length_b   1.000
_cell.length_c   1.000
_cell.angle_alpha   90.00
_cell.angle_beta   90.00
_cell.angle_gamma   90.00
#
_symmetry.space_group_name_H-M   'P 1'
#
loop_
_entity.id
_entity.type
_entity.pdbx_description
1 polymer ?
#
loop_
_entity_poly.entity_id
_entity_poly.type
_entity_poly.pdbx_seq_one_letter_code
_entity_poly.pdbx_strand_id
1 'polypeptide(L)'
;MSTLSHRDRELVALGAALASNCVPCIEYHVAESRRAGLNDAEIAAAIELADQIKRVPAGKVLEAASTALAGATPAAAAGGCSPAAAAGGKSCC
;
A
#
# COMPACT_ATOMS: atom_id res chain seq x y z
N MET A 1 19.97 -9.61 -2.32
CA MET A 1 18.63 -10.04 -2.73
C MET A 1 18.73 -11.41 -3.42
N SER A 2 19.22 -12.42 -2.69
CA SER A 2 19.61 -13.72 -3.28
C SER A 2 18.59 -14.83 -3.01
N THR A 3 17.55 -14.53 -2.22
CA THR A 3 16.55 -15.51 -1.75
C THR A 3 15.32 -15.59 -2.67
N LEU A 4 15.00 -14.52 -3.40
CA LEU A 4 13.85 -14.47 -4.31
C LEU A 4 14.29 -14.76 -5.75
N SER A 5 13.57 -15.65 -6.44
CA SER A 5 13.79 -15.93 -7.85
C SER A 5 13.44 -14.70 -8.71
N HIS A 6 13.76 -14.74 -10.01
CA HIS A 6 13.32 -13.70 -10.93
C HIS A 6 11.77 -13.61 -10.99
N ARG A 7 11.08 -14.76 -11.03
CA ARG A 7 9.61 -14.84 -10.98
C ARG A 7 9.04 -14.15 -9.75
N ASP A 8 9.62 -14.45 -8.57
CA ASP A 8 9.14 -13.88 -7.30
C ASP A 8 9.32 -12.37 -7.28
N ARG A 9 10.45 -11.88 -7.79
CA ARG A 9 10.73 -10.43 -7.86
C ARG A 9 9.77 -9.71 -8.78
N GLU A 10 9.45 -10.28 -9.94
CA GLU A 10 8.49 -9.67 -10.87
C GLU A 10 7.07 -9.62 -10.29
N LEU A 11 6.62 -10.67 -9.57
CA LEU A 11 5.34 -10.64 -8.86
C LEU A 11 5.30 -9.57 -7.76
N VAL A 12 6.36 -9.46 -6.97
CA VAL A 12 6.48 -8.43 -5.93
C VAL A 12 6.48 -7.03 -6.54
N ALA A 13 7.23 -6.84 -7.63
CA ALA A 13 7.32 -5.55 -8.32
C ALA A 13 5.99 -5.16 -8.98
N LEU A 14 5.28 -6.11 -9.61
CA LEU A 14 3.95 -5.89 -10.17
C LEU A 14 2.94 -5.49 -9.09
N GLY A 15 2.93 -6.21 -7.96
CA GLY A 15 2.08 -5.87 -6.82
C GLY A 15 2.36 -4.47 -6.27
N ALA A 16 3.64 -4.12 -6.11
CA ALA A 16 4.07 -2.78 -5.68
C ALA A 16 3.69 -1.68 -6.67
N ALA A 17 3.82 -1.94 -7.97
CA ALA A 17 3.41 -1.03 -9.04
C ALA A 17 1.90 -0.72 -8.97
N LEU A 18 1.07 -1.76 -8.76
CA LEU A 18 -0.38 -1.58 -8.63
C LEU A 18 -0.74 -0.81 -7.35
N ALA A 19 -0.14 -1.18 -6.22
CA ALA A 19 -0.37 -0.52 -4.92
C ALA A 19 0.03 0.96 -4.92
N SER A 20 1.07 1.33 -5.67
CA SER A 20 1.56 2.70 -5.80
C SER A 20 0.92 3.50 -6.94
N ASN A 21 -0.01 2.91 -7.70
CA ASN A 21 -0.66 3.51 -8.86
C ASN A 21 0.32 3.88 -10.01
N CYS A 22 1.45 3.19 -10.15
CA CYS A 22 2.41 3.46 -11.23
C CYS A 22 2.01 2.71 -12.52
N VAL A 23 1.21 3.34 -13.39
CA VAL A 23 0.78 2.77 -14.68
C VAL A 23 1.94 2.25 -15.56
N PRO A 24 3.00 3.05 -15.85
CA PRO A 24 4.10 2.54 -16.67
C PRO A 24 4.85 1.37 -16.00
N CYS A 25 4.91 1.34 -14.67
CA CYS A 25 5.49 0.21 -13.94
C CYS A 25 4.63 -1.06 -14.08
N ILE A 26 3.30 -0.93 -14.08
CA ILE A 26 2.39 -2.07 -14.29
C ILE A 26 2.62 -2.66 -15.69
N GLU A 27 2.64 -1.83 -16.73
CA GLU A 27 2.87 -2.26 -18.10
C GLU A 27 4.22 -2.98 -18.26
N TYR A 28 5.27 -2.41 -17.68
CA TYR A 28 6.61 -3.00 -17.66
C TYR A 28 6.64 -4.36 -16.95
N HIS A 29 6.14 -4.43 -15.70
CA HIS A 29 6.23 -5.65 -14.89
C HIS A 29 5.28 -6.75 -15.36
N VAL A 30 4.18 -6.44 -16.06
CA VAL A 30 3.37 -7.46 -16.75
C VAL A 30 4.18 -8.13 -17.86
N ALA A 31 4.90 -7.35 -18.68
CA ALA A 31 5.75 -7.90 -19.74
C ALA A 31 6.92 -8.72 -19.15
N GLU A 32 7.62 -8.20 -18.14
CA GLU A 32 8.73 -8.90 -17.50
C GLU A 32 8.29 -10.15 -16.74
N SER A 33 7.10 -10.14 -16.12
CA SER A 33 6.51 -11.35 -15.51
C SER A 33 6.36 -12.48 -16.52
N ARG A 34 5.85 -12.18 -17.73
CA ARG A 34 5.75 -13.17 -18.82
C ARG A 34 7.13 -13.67 -19.25
N ARG A 35 8.12 -12.78 -19.34
CA ARG A 35 9.52 -13.14 -19.66
C ARG A 35 10.16 -14.00 -18.57
N ALA A 36 9.75 -13.84 -17.31
CA ALA A 36 10.11 -14.71 -16.19
C ALA A 36 9.38 -16.07 -16.22
N GLY A 37 8.50 -16.28 -17.20
CA GLY A 37 7.76 -17.52 -17.44
C GLY A 37 6.44 -17.61 -16.69
N LEU A 38 5.96 -16.53 -16.05
CA LEU A 38 4.65 -16.53 -15.41
C LEU A 38 3.57 -16.61 -16.48
N ASN A 39 2.55 -17.42 -16.25
CA ASN A 39 1.39 -17.45 -17.13
C ASN A 39 0.38 -16.34 -16.77
N ASP A 40 -0.54 -16.05 -17.68
CA ASP A 40 -1.51 -14.96 -17.49
C ASP A 40 -2.42 -15.17 -16.27
N ALA A 41 -2.69 -16.41 -15.86
CA ALA A 41 -3.51 -16.68 -14.67
C ALA A 41 -2.75 -16.36 -13.36
N GLU A 42 -1.46 -16.66 -13.29
CA GLU A 42 -0.60 -16.26 -12.16
C GLU A 42 -0.51 -14.73 -12.05
N ILE A 43 -0.35 -14.06 -13.20
CA ILE A 43 -0.28 -12.59 -13.28
C ILE A 43 -1.62 -11.96 -12.87
N ALA A 44 -2.74 -12.49 -13.38
CA ALA A 44 -4.07 -12.02 -13.03
C ALA A 44 -4.37 -12.16 -11.53
N ALA A 45 -4.03 -13.31 -10.94
CA ALA A 45 -4.20 -13.54 -9.50
C ALA A 45 -3.40 -12.53 -8.66
N ALA A 46 -2.17 -12.20 -9.07
CA ALA A 46 -1.36 -11.18 -8.39
C ALA A 46 -1.97 -9.77 -8.51
N ILE A 47 -2.52 -9.43 -9.67
CA ILE A 47 -3.22 -8.15 -9.89
C ILE A 47 -4.47 -8.08 -9.02
N GLU A 48 -5.29 -9.13 -8.99
CA GLU A 48 -6.51 -9.18 -8.17
C GLU A 48 -6.19 -9.02 -6.68
N LEU A 49 -5.18 -9.73 -6.17
CA LEU A 49 -4.74 -9.60 -4.78
C LEU A 49 -4.24 -8.19 -4.47
N ALA A 50 -3.43 -7.61 -5.35
CA ALA A 50 -2.92 -6.26 -5.17
C ALA A 50 -4.04 -5.19 -5.25
N ASP A 51 -5.08 -5.40 -6.08
CA ASP A 51 -6.24 -4.49 -6.15
C ASP A 51 -7.05 -4.53 -4.86
N GLN A 52 -7.27 -5.72 -4.29
CA GLN A 52 -7.91 -5.87 -2.99
C GLN A 52 -7.14 -5.10 -1.90
N ILE A 53 -5.81 -5.21 -1.88
CA ILE A 53 -4.95 -4.49 -0.93
C ILE A 53 -5.04 -2.99 -1.17
N LYS A 54 -4.99 -2.52 -2.42
CA LYS A 54 -5.06 -1.10 -2.80
C LYS A 54 -6.38 -0.44 -2.38
N ARG A 55 -7.50 -1.16 -2.42
CA ARG A 55 -8.81 -0.63 -2.03
C ARG A 55 -8.90 -0.24 -0.56
N VAL A 56 -8.16 -0.92 0.34
CA VAL A 56 -8.18 -0.63 1.77
C VAL A 56 -7.71 0.80 2.10
N PRO A 57 -6.48 1.24 1.74
CA PRO A 57 -6.04 2.61 1.99
C PRO A 57 -6.86 3.62 1.18
N ALA A 58 -7.29 3.30 -0.05
CA ALA A 58 -8.15 4.18 -0.84
C ALA A 58 -9.48 4.47 -0.13
N GLY A 59 -10.13 3.44 0.42
CA GLY A 59 -11.33 3.58 1.22
C GLY A 59 -11.10 4.43 2.47
N LYS A 60 -10.02 4.18 3.22
CA LYS A 60 -9.68 4.98 4.41
C LYS A 60 -9.46 6.47 4.10
N VAL A 61 -8.82 6.77 2.98
CA VAL A 61 -8.62 8.17 2.53
C VAL A 61 -9.97 8.82 2.20
N LEU A 62 -10.86 8.11 1.52
CA LEU A 62 -12.20 8.62 1.22
C LEU A 62 -13.04 8.83 2.49
N GLU A 63 -13.02 7.89 3.43
CA GLU A 63 -13.69 8.02 4.72
C GLU A 63 -13.17 9.21 5.52
N ALA A 64 -11.84 9.40 5.56
CA ALA A 64 -11.22 10.54 6.24
C ALA A 64 -11.65 11.87 5.60
N ALA A 65 -11.65 11.96 4.26
CA ALA A 65 -12.11 13.15 3.55
C ALA A 65 -13.61 13.42 3.81
N SER A 66 -14.44 12.38 3.78
CA SER A 66 -15.88 12.49 4.03
C SER A 66 -16.19 12.94 5.45
N THR A 67 -15.47 12.39 6.44
CA THR A 67 -15.57 12.78 7.85
C THR A 67 -15.18 14.24 8.05
N ALA A 68 -14.11 14.71 7.39
CA ALA A 68 -13.68 16.11 7.47
C ALA A 68 -14.74 17.07 6.91
N LEU A 69 -15.45 16.69 5.84
CA LEU A 69 -16.54 17.48 5.25
C LEU A 69 -17.81 17.49 6.08
N ALA A 70 -18.17 16.36 6.71
CA ALA A 70 -19.40 16.20 7.50
C ALA A 70 -19.46 17.08 8.76
N GLY A 71 -18.38 17.79 9.08
CA GLY A 71 -18.34 18.77 10.14
C GLY A 71 -17.78 18.19 11.42
N ALA A 72 -16.61 18.69 11.77
CA ALA A 72 -16.15 18.76 13.14
C ALA A 72 -17.26 19.35 14.04
N THR A 73 -17.87 18.53 14.88
CA THR A 73 -18.25 18.98 16.21
C THR A 73 -17.02 18.77 17.08
N PRO A 74 -16.41 19.81 17.67
CA PRO A 74 -15.31 19.60 18.60
C PRO A 74 -15.89 19.06 19.90
N ALA A 75 -15.90 17.74 20.05
CA ALA A 75 -15.97 17.11 21.35
C ALA A 75 -14.53 16.80 21.77
N ALA A 76 -14.05 17.59 22.73
CA ALA A 76 -12.75 17.49 23.35
C ALA A 76 -12.45 16.11 23.94
N ALA A 77 -11.14 15.90 24.14
CA ALA A 77 -10.42 14.85 24.90
C ALA A 77 -9.96 13.63 24.09
N ALA A 78 -8.68 13.26 24.01
CA ALA A 78 -7.47 13.80 24.63
C ALA A 78 -6.24 13.34 23.83
N GLY A 79 -5.26 14.24 23.68
CA GLY A 79 -4.00 13.93 23.03
C GLY A 79 -3.18 15.20 22.80
N GLY A 80 -2.93 15.97 23.87
CA GLY A 80 -2.11 17.17 23.81
C GLY A 80 -0.66 16.81 23.49
N CYS A 81 -0.17 17.23 22.32
CA CYS A 81 1.25 17.43 22.10
C CYS A 81 1.60 18.84 22.54
N SER A 82 1.99 19.00 23.82
CA SER A 82 2.78 20.16 24.24
C SER A 82 4.24 19.92 23.84
N PRO A 83 4.97 20.95 23.38
CA PRO A 83 6.40 20.79 23.14
C PRO A 83 7.16 20.84 24.46
N ALA A 84 8.22 20.02 24.53
CA ALA A 84 9.24 19.92 25.58
C ALA A 84 8.92 19.04 26.81
N ALA A 85 9.42 17.80 26.78
CA ALA A 85 10.65 17.44 27.49
C ALA A 85 11.10 16.02 27.10
N ALA A 86 12.34 15.88 26.67
CA ALA A 86 13.00 14.60 26.46
C ALA A 86 13.18 13.87 27.80
N ALA A 87 12.74 12.62 27.89
CA ALA A 87 13.47 11.52 28.52
C ALA A 87 12.63 10.23 28.55
N GLY A 88 13.12 9.20 27.86
CA GLY A 88 13.09 7.81 28.32
C GLY A 88 11.74 7.08 28.37
N GLY A 89 11.58 6.07 27.51
CA GLY A 89 10.66 4.97 27.77
C GLY A 89 10.12 4.32 26.51
N LYS A 90 10.60 3.11 26.24
CA LYS A 90 10.17 2.24 25.13
C LYS A 90 8.65 2.06 25.12
N SER A 91 8.02 2.28 23.97
CA SER A 91 7.41 1.20 23.20
C SER A 91 6.76 1.74 21.95
N CYS A 92 7.23 1.27 20.80
CA CYS A 92 6.48 1.28 19.56
C CYS A 92 5.56 0.05 19.56
N CYS A 93 4.29 0.24 19.19
CA CYS A 93 3.44 -0.66 18.40
C CYS A 93 2.34 0.19 17.78
#